data_AF-A0A7H4N507-F1
#
_entry.id   AF-A0A7H4N507-F1
#
_cell.length_a   1.000
_cell.length_b   1.000
_cell.length_c   1.000
_cell.angle_alpha   90.00
_cell.angle_beta   90.00
_cell.angle_gamma   90.00
#
_symmetry.space_group_name_H-M   'P 1'
#
loop_
_entity.id
_entity.type
_entity.pdbx_description
1 polymer ?
#
loop_
_entity_poly.entity_id
_entity_poly.type
_entity_poly.pdbx_seq_one_letter_code
_entity_poly.pdbx_strand_id
1 'polypeptide(L)'
;METSLAEEVREKKMTLPPESFFFMSPYRSFTTAGCFSRFSHPAADGDNPDGEFQQKIAASFKAARAAGIAKPVMVGAIPFDTSEPSELFIPASWTAFSRTEKQHSARYASGQQPMDVVQRREIPEQDTFMAMVARAAALTATPEVDKVVLSAPD
;
A
#
# COMPACT_ATOMS: atom_id res chain seq x y z
N MET A 1 -40.50 -8.59 11.59
CA MET A 1 -39.70 -7.41 11.22
C MET A 1 -38.24 -7.81 11.17
N GLU A 2 -37.84 -8.60 10.17
CA GLU A 2 -36.42 -8.97 9.91
C GLU A 2 -35.97 -8.63 8.48
N THR A 3 -36.90 -8.19 7.64
CA THR A 3 -36.66 -7.81 6.25
C THR A 3 -35.98 -6.46 6.09
N SER A 4 -35.95 -5.62 7.13
CA SER A 4 -35.40 -4.25 7.10
C SER A 4 -33.88 -4.19 7.15
N LEU A 5 -33.21 -5.10 7.88
CA LEU A 5 -31.74 -5.08 7.97
C LEU A 5 -31.07 -5.67 6.72
N ALA A 6 -31.72 -6.64 6.06
CA ALA A 6 -31.17 -7.26 4.85
C ALA A 6 -31.17 -6.31 3.64
N GLU A 7 -32.07 -5.31 3.62
CA GLU A 7 -32.08 -4.26 2.60
C GLU A 7 -31.04 -3.17 2.88
N GLU A 8 -30.82 -2.77 4.14
CA GLU A 8 -29.71 -1.85 4.49
C GLU A 8 -28.32 -2.46 4.24
N VAL A 9 -28.19 -3.79 4.33
CA VAL A 9 -26.93 -4.49 4.03
C VAL A 9 -26.71 -4.69 2.52
N ARG A 10 -27.77 -4.63 1.71
CA ARG A 10 -27.66 -4.75 0.24
C ARG A 10 -27.02 -3.53 -0.43
N GLU A 11 -26.97 -2.38 0.25
CA GLU A 11 -26.58 -1.11 -0.37
C GLU A 11 -25.07 -0.79 -0.38
N LYS A 12 -24.18 -1.72 -0.01
CA LYS A 12 -22.73 -1.46 -0.05
C LYS A 12 -21.88 -2.59 -0.64
N LYS A 13 -22.32 -3.15 -1.78
CA LYS A 13 -21.40 -3.76 -2.75
C LYS A 13 -20.61 -2.65 -3.47
N MET A 14 -19.79 -1.89 -2.73
CA MET A 14 -18.75 -1.07 -3.34
C MET A 14 -17.46 -1.87 -3.33
N THR A 15 -17.21 -2.62 -4.41
CA THR A 15 -15.81 -2.83 -4.81
C THR A 15 -15.22 -1.45 -5.07
N LEU A 16 -14.07 -1.18 -4.48
CA LEU A 16 -13.38 0.08 -4.70
C LEU A 16 -12.90 0.13 -6.16
N PRO A 17 -13.03 1.28 -6.85
CA PRO A 17 -12.38 1.46 -8.13
C PRO A 17 -10.88 1.16 -8.00
N PRO A 18 -10.24 0.52 -8.99
CA PRO A 18 -8.79 0.23 -8.94
C PRO A 18 -7.92 1.47 -8.69
N GLU A 19 -8.40 2.64 -9.12
CA GLU A 19 -7.74 3.94 -8.97
C GLU A 19 -7.85 4.54 -7.56
N SER A 20 -8.65 3.93 -6.66
CA SER A 20 -8.81 4.37 -5.28
C SER A 20 -7.78 3.73 -4.37
N PHE A 21 -7.20 4.53 -3.47
CA PHE A 21 -6.38 4.00 -2.38
C PHE A 21 -7.27 3.56 -1.21
N PHE A 22 -6.96 2.41 -0.62
CA PHE A 22 -7.63 1.87 0.56
C PHE A 22 -6.58 1.58 1.64
N PHE A 23 -6.80 2.12 2.83
CA PHE A 23 -5.98 1.82 3.99
C PHE A 23 -6.86 1.48 5.17
N MET A 24 -6.57 0.35 5.82
CA MET A 24 -7.30 -0.12 6.99
C MET A 24 -6.33 -0.49 8.09
N SER A 25 -6.33 0.28 9.17
CA SER A 25 -5.48 0.03 10.33
C SER A 25 -6.25 0.27 11.63
N PRO A 26 -5.75 -0.23 12.79
CA PRO A 26 -6.27 0.13 14.10
C PRO A 26 -6.21 1.64 14.40
N TYR A 27 -5.30 2.38 13.76
CA TYR A 27 -5.14 3.81 13.98
C TYR A 27 -6.14 4.63 13.15
N ARG A 28 -6.06 4.52 11.81
CA ARG A 28 -6.96 5.19 10.87
C ARG A 28 -7.34 4.26 9.73
N SER A 29 -8.58 4.36 9.29
CA SER A 29 -9.12 3.59 8.17
C SER A 29 -9.87 4.55 7.24
N PHE A 30 -9.46 4.58 5.97
CA PHE A 30 -10.02 5.51 4.97
C PHE A 30 -9.82 5.01 3.54
N THR A 31 -10.65 5.54 2.64
CA THR A 31 -10.51 5.40 1.19
C THR A 31 -10.21 6.75 0.56
N THR A 32 -9.71 6.76 -0.66
CA THR A 32 -9.48 7.99 -1.43
C THR A 32 -10.25 8.00 -2.75
N ALA A 33 -10.47 9.20 -3.30
CA ALA A 33 -11.04 9.40 -4.62
C ALA A 33 -10.27 10.49 -5.39
N GLY A 34 -10.07 10.24 -6.68
CA GLY A 34 -9.34 11.13 -7.59
C GLY A 34 -7.84 11.24 -7.28
N CYS A 35 -7.12 11.92 -8.16
CA CYS A 35 -5.70 12.22 -8.02
C CYS A 35 -5.49 13.71 -8.31
N PHE A 36 -5.09 14.47 -7.29
CA PHE A 36 -4.74 15.89 -7.44
C PHE A 36 -3.33 16.05 -8.01
N SER A 37 -2.36 15.31 -7.46
CA SER A 37 -0.98 15.35 -7.93
C SER A 37 -0.27 14.04 -7.61
N ARG A 38 0.48 13.51 -8.59
CA ARG A 38 1.44 12.42 -8.38
C ARG A 38 2.76 12.96 -7.82
N PHE A 39 3.45 12.10 -7.09
CA PHE A 39 4.73 12.37 -6.47
C PHE A 39 5.64 11.15 -6.68
N SER A 40 6.69 11.34 -7.48
CA SER A 40 7.61 10.26 -7.89
C SER A 40 9.06 10.48 -7.46
N HIS A 41 9.31 11.36 -6.50
CA HIS A 41 10.68 11.60 -6.04
C HIS A 41 11.17 10.41 -5.20
N PRO A 42 12.43 9.98 -5.36
CA PRO A 42 13.06 9.00 -4.48
C PRO A 42 13.04 9.44 -3.03
N ALA A 43 12.91 8.48 -2.11
CA ALA A 43 12.86 8.72 -0.66
C ALA A 43 14.22 8.49 0.04
N ALA A 44 15.32 8.46 -0.72
CA ALA A 44 16.65 8.11 -0.23
C ALA A 44 17.14 9.03 0.91
N ASP A 45 16.76 10.30 0.89
CA ASP A 45 17.06 11.30 1.92
C ASP A 45 15.84 11.64 2.80
N GLY A 46 14.83 10.76 2.82
CA GLY A 46 13.54 11.03 3.46
C GLY A 46 13.58 11.16 4.99
N ASP A 47 14.65 10.69 5.63
CA ASP A 47 14.92 10.86 7.06
C ASP A 47 15.46 12.25 7.40
N ASN A 48 16.06 12.96 6.43
CA ASN A 48 16.53 14.32 6.58
C ASN A 48 15.36 15.32 6.43
N PRO A 49 14.97 16.07 7.48
CA PRO A 49 13.90 17.06 7.40
C PRO A 49 14.16 18.17 6.37
N ASP A 50 15.43 18.47 6.11
CA ASP A 50 15.87 19.46 5.14
C ASP A 50 16.20 18.83 3.76
N GLY A 51 15.97 17.53 3.59
CA GLY A 51 16.18 16.79 2.35
C GLY A 51 15.23 17.19 1.23
N GLU A 52 15.62 16.90 -0.02
CA GLU A 52 14.86 17.22 -1.21
C GLU A 52 13.49 16.54 -1.19
N PHE A 53 13.41 15.30 -0.71
CA PHE A 53 12.13 14.59 -0.52
C PHE A 53 11.16 15.37 0.38
N GLN A 54 11.60 15.76 1.58
CA GLN A 54 10.74 16.48 2.54
C GLN A 54 10.33 17.86 2.01
N GLN A 55 11.25 18.60 1.39
CA GLN A 55 10.95 19.89 0.78
C GLN A 55 9.89 19.77 -0.32
N LYS A 56 9.99 18.75 -1.19
CA LYS A 56 9.00 18.50 -2.25
C LYS A 56 7.65 18.03 -1.70
N ILE A 57 7.64 17.22 -0.64
CA ILE A 57 6.40 16.84 0.05
C ILE A 57 5.71 18.09 0.61
N ALA A 58 6.45 18.96 1.30
CA ALA A 58 5.92 20.21 1.85
C ALA A 58 5.37 21.13 0.76
N ALA A 59 6.08 21.27 -0.36
CA ALA A 59 5.63 22.03 -1.52
C ALA A 59 4.33 21.44 -2.12
N SER A 60 4.24 20.12 -2.26
CA SER A 60 3.05 19.43 -2.77
C SER A 60 1.84 19.66 -1.87
N PHE A 61 2.02 19.58 -0.54
CA PHE A 61 0.94 19.90 0.40
C PHE A 61 0.53 21.37 0.37
N LYS A 62 1.48 22.29 0.21
CA LYS A 62 1.18 23.72 0.06
C LYS A 62 0.36 23.98 -1.21
N ALA A 63 0.72 23.36 -2.32
CA ALA A 63 -0.01 23.46 -3.58
C ALA A 63 -1.45 22.90 -3.45
N ALA A 64 -1.62 21.72 -2.83
CA ALA A 64 -2.94 21.14 -2.59
C ALA A 64 -3.84 22.04 -1.74
N ARG A 65 -3.30 22.64 -0.67
CA ARG A 65 -4.04 23.60 0.17
C ARG A 65 -4.43 24.86 -0.61
N ALA A 66 -3.52 25.40 -1.41
CA ALA A 66 -3.79 26.56 -2.26
C ALA A 66 -4.88 26.27 -3.31
N ALA A 67 -4.99 25.02 -3.77
CA ALA A 67 -6.04 24.55 -4.68
C ALA A 67 -7.38 24.21 -3.97
N GLY A 68 -7.51 24.48 -2.66
CA GLY A 68 -8.76 24.29 -1.92
C GLY A 68 -8.92 22.92 -1.24
N ILE A 69 -7.90 22.05 -1.26
CA ILE A 69 -7.93 20.78 -0.52
C ILE A 69 -7.62 21.08 0.95
N ALA A 70 -8.66 21.08 1.80
CA ALA A 70 -8.55 21.52 3.20
C ALA A 70 -7.62 20.64 4.06
N LYS A 71 -7.64 19.32 3.87
CA LYS A 71 -6.88 18.34 4.66
C LYS A 71 -6.18 17.35 3.71
N PRO A 72 -5.14 17.79 2.97
CA PRO A 72 -4.48 16.91 2.02
C PRO A 72 -3.73 15.81 2.76
N VAL A 73 -3.70 14.62 2.17
CA VAL A 73 -2.94 13.44 2.62
C VAL A 73 -2.07 12.98 1.46
N MET A 74 -0.91 12.39 1.76
CA MET A 74 -0.08 11.70 0.78
C MET A 74 -0.24 10.21 1.01
N VAL A 75 -0.53 9.44 -0.05
CA VAL A 75 -0.76 8.00 0.01
C VAL A 75 -0.03 7.29 -1.13
N GLY A 76 0.22 5.99 -0.99
CA GLY A 76 0.87 5.17 -2.01
C GLY A 76 1.94 4.27 -1.39
N ALA A 77 2.99 3.97 -2.16
CA ALA A 77 4.09 3.10 -1.74
C ALA A 77 5.46 3.74 -2.03
N ILE A 78 6.44 3.41 -1.19
CA ILE A 78 7.86 3.70 -1.40
C ILE A 78 8.54 2.34 -1.66
N PRO A 79 9.38 2.22 -2.71
CA PRO A 79 10.09 0.99 -3.03
C PRO A 79 11.05 0.55 -1.92
N PHE A 80 11.47 -0.72 -1.95
CA PHE A 80 12.44 -1.26 -0.99
C PHE A 80 13.80 -0.55 -1.10
N ASP A 81 14.27 -0.31 -2.32
CA ASP A 81 15.38 0.60 -2.59
C ASP A 81 14.83 2.03 -2.66
N THR A 82 15.10 2.82 -1.63
CA THR A 82 14.56 4.19 -1.52
C THR A 82 15.18 5.18 -2.52
N SER A 83 16.24 4.79 -3.24
CA SER A 83 16.79 5.58 -4.35
C SER A 83 15.94 5.48 -5.63
N GLU A 84 15.07 4.47 -5.72
CA GLU A 84 14.10 4.37 -6.79
C GLU A 84 12.93 5.36 -6.62
N PRO A 85 12.27 5.79 -7.71
CA PRO A 85 11.10 6.65 -7.66
C PRO A 85 9.98 6.07 -6.78
N SER A 86 9.41 6.92 -5.92
CA SER A 86 8.22 6.55 -5.15
C SER A 86 6.96 6.50 -6.02
N GLU A 87 5.94 5.75 -5.60
CA GLU A 87 4.60 5.79 -6.22
C GLU A 87 3.61 6.36 -5.21
N LEU A 88 3.69 7.69 -5.03
CA LEU A 88 2.86 8.45 -4.09
C LEU A 88 1.96 9.43 -4.83
N PHE A 89 0.84 9.80 -4.21
CA PHE A 89 -0.01 10.87 -4.70
C PHE A 89 -0.86 11.52 -3.61
N ILE A 90 -1.30 12.75 -3.89
CA ILE A 90 -2.32 13.45 -3.12
C ILE A 90 -3.66 13.20 -3.82
N PRO A 91 -4.67 12.59 -3.15
CA PRO A 91 -5.99 12.41 -3.74
C PRO A 91 -6.79 13.72 -3.72
N ALA A 92 -7.87 13.79 -4.50
CA ALA A 92 -8.78 14.93 -4.45
C ALA A 92 -9.58 14.96 -3.14
N SER A 93 -9.95 13.78 -2.63
CA SER A 93 -10.63 13.63 -1.34
C SER A 93 -10.33 12.28 -0.68
N TRP A 94 -10.63 12.19 0.62
CA TRP A 94 -10.57 10.95 1.38
C TRP A 94 -11.75 10.86 2.35
N THR A 95 -12.19 9.63 2.60
CA THR A 95 -13.36 9.33 3.44
C THR A 95 -13.00 8.28 4.47
N ALA A 96 -13.16 8.61 5.75
CA ALA A 96 -12.94 7.66 6.83
C ALA A 96 -14.04 6.59 6.86
N PHE A 97 -13.70 5.40 7.35
CA PHE A 97 -14.67 4.33 7.61
C PHE A 97 -14.33 3.57 8.89
N SER A 98 -15.32 2.87 9.45
CA SER A 98 -15.12 2.01 10.63
C SER A 98 -14.45 0.69 10.24
N ARG A 99 -13.30 0.40 10.84
CA ARG A 99 -12.57 -0.86 10.63
C ARG A 99 -13.44 -2.07 10.99
N THR A 100 -14.12 -2.05 12.13
CA THR A 100 -14.91 -3.19 12.62
C THR A 100 -16.10 -3.47 11.71
N GLU A 101 -16.79 -2.43 11.25
CA GLU A 101 -17.86 -2.56 10.26
C GLU A 101 -17.35 -3.11 8.93
N LYS A 102 -16.18 -2.65 8.46
CA LYS A 102 -15.58 -3.16 7.23
C LYS A 102 -15.17 -4.63 7.36
N GLN A 103 -14.63 -5.04 8.51
CA GLN A 103 -14.32 -6.43 8.81
C GLN A 103 -15.55 -7.32 8.85
N HIS A 104 -16.65 -6.85 9.44
CA HIS A 104 -17.92 -7.59 9.47
C HIS A 104 -18.50 -7.72 8.05
N SER A 105 -18.65 -6.61 7.33
CA SER A 105 -19.24 -6.61 5.98
C SER A 105 -18.43 -7.40 4.96
N ALA A 106 -17.10 -7.39 5.05
CA ALA A 106 -16.22 -8.15 4.15
C ALA A 106 -16.46 -9.67 4.22
N ARG A 107 -16.91 -10.22 5.35
CA ARG A 107 -17.24 -11.66 5.48
C ARG A 107 -18.42 -12.08 4.63
N TYR A 108 -19.32 -11.14 4.35
CA TYR A 108 -20.51 -11.37 3.54
C TYR A 108 -20.33 -10.90 2.09
N ALA A 109 -19.12 -10.44 1.73
CA ALA A 109 -18.76 -10.13 0.36
C ALA A 109 -18.67 -11.45 -0.44
N SER A 110 -19.77 -11.84 -1.07
CA SER A 110 -19.85 -13.04 -1.90
C SER A 110 -19.75 -12.71 -3.39
N GLY A 111 -19.08 -13.60 -4.12
CA GLY A 111 -19.07 -13.63 -5.59
C GLY A 111 -17.79 -13.10 -6.25
N GLN A 112 -16.62 -13.65 -5.90
CA GLN A 112 -15.52 -13.60 -6.85
C GLN A 112 -15.80 -14.58 -7.98
N GLN A 113 -15.59 -14.16 -9.22
CA GLN A 113 -15.62 -15.07 -10.34
C GLN A 113 -14.53 -16.13 -10.15
N PRO A 114 -14.83 -17.43 -10.32
CA PRO A 114 -13.81 -18.46 -10.35
C PRO A 114 -12.74 -18.09 -11.39
N MET A 115 -11.47 -18.24 -11.04
CA MET A 115 -10.35 -18.03 -11.94
C MET A 115 -9.59 -19.34 -12.10
N ASP A 116 -9.27 -19.70 -13.34
CA ASP A 116 -8.41 -20.83 -13.64
C ASP A 116 -6.94 -20.39 -13.59
N VAL A 117 -6.09 -21.16 -12.90
CA VAL A 117 -4.65 -20.92 -12.88
C VAL A 117 -4.05 -21.44 -14.17
N VAL A 118 -3.69 -20.53 -15.08
CA VAL A 118 -3.05 -20.88 -16.36
C VAL A 118 -1.59 -21.27 -16.16
N GLN A 119 -0.91 -20.64 -15.20
CA GLN A 119 0.49 -20.92 -14.86
C GLN A 119 0.79 -20.51 -13.42
N ARG A 120 1.64 -21.28 -12.75
CA ARG A 120 2.25 -20.94 -11.46
C ARG A 120 3.74 -21.29 -11.54
N ARG A 121 4.61 -20.40 -11.06
CA ARG A 121 6.06 -20.58 -11.13
C ARG A 121 6.73 -20.05 -9.86
N GLU A 122 7.62 -20.85 -9.30
CA GLU A 122 8.51 -20.41 -8.23
C GLU A 122 9.69 -19.63 -8.81
N ILE A 123 9.97 -18.45 -8.26
CA ILE A 123 11.10 -17.61 -8.68
C ILE A 123 11.85 -17.13 -7.42
N PRO A 124 13.09 -17.59 -7.16
CA PRO A 124 13.74 -18.75 -7.78
C PRO A 124 13.12 -20.08 -7.31
N GLU A 125 13.42 -21.18 -8.01
CA GLU A 125 13.05 -22.53 -7.57
C GLU A 125 13.74 -22.91 -6.25
N GLN A 126 13.14 -23.84 -5.51
CA GLN A 126 13.56 -24.23 -4.16
C GLN A 126 15.07 -24.47 -4.01
N ASP A 127 15.69 -25.30 -4.87
CA ASP A 127 17.12 -25.62 -4.75
C ASP A 127 18.01 -24.38 -4.90
N THR A 128 17.61 -23.48 -5.80
CA THR A 128 18.32 -22.21 -6.01
C THR A 128 18.15 -21.30 -4.80
N PHE A 129 16.93 -21.20 -4.26
CA PHE A 129 16.68 -20.41 -3.06
C PHE A 129 17.47 -20.94 -1.85
N MET A 130 17.49 -22.26 -1.66
CA MET A 130 18.26 -22.91 -0.58
C MET A 130 19.77 -22.67 -0.72
N ALA A 131 20.29 -22.68 -1.95
CA ALA A 131 21.69 -22.32 -2.20
C ALA A 131 21.98 -20.84 -1.83
N MET A 132 21.05 -19.92 -2.11
CA MET A 132 21.16 -18.52 -1.69
C MET A 132 21.16 -18.39 -0.16
N VAL A 133 20.29 -19.13 0.54
CA VAL A 133 20.24 -19.16 2.01
C VAL A 133 21.54 -19.70 2.60
N ALA A 134 22.07 -20.81 2.08
CA ALA A 134 23.33 -21.38 2.55
C ALA A 134 24.49 -20.39 2.39
N ARG A 135 24.54 -19.66 1.26
CA ARG A 135 25.53 -18.60 1.04
C ARG A 135 25.37 -17.44 2.01
N ALA A 136 24.14 -16.95 2.22
CA ALA A 136 23.88 -15.87 3.15
C ALA A 136 24.27 -16.26 4.59
N ALA A 137 23.96 -17.48 5.01
CA ALA A 137 24.35 -18.02 6.31
C ALA A 137 25.88 -18.07 6.49
N ALA A 138 26.60 -18.52 5.46
CA ALA A 138 28.07 -18.54 5.47
C ALA A 138 28.66 -17.12 5.60
N LEU A 139 28.10 -16.13 4.90
CA LEU A 139 28.52 -14.73 5.02
C LEU A 139 28.24 -14.19 6.43
N THR A 140 27.09 -14.52 7.02
CA THR A 140 26.75 -14.08 8.39
C THR A 140 27.58 -14.74 9.49
N ALA A 141 28.35 -15.79 9.17
CA ALA A 141 29.33 -16.37 10.08
C ALA A 141 30.68 -15.62 10.05
N THR A 142 30.83 -14.62 9.18
CA THR A 142 32.01 -13.76 9.07
C THR A 142 31.73 -12.38 9.66
N PRO A 143 32.76 -11.56 9.94
CA PRO A 143 32.56 -10.17 10.38
C PRO A 143 32.00 -9.22 9.31
N GLU A 144 31.75 -9.67 8.08
CA GLU A 144 31.32 -8.80 6.97
C GLU A 144 29.88 -8.32 7.10
N VAL A 145 28.99 -9.15 7.64
CA VAL A 145 27.56 -8.86 7.77
C VAL A 145 26.94 -9.70 8.88
N ASP A 146 26.07 -9.13 9.72
CA ASP A 146 25.43 -9.89 10.81
C ASP A 146 24.07 -10.48 10.42
N LYS A 147 23.40 -9.89 9.43
CA LYS A 147 22.04 -10.27 9.04
C LYS A 147 21.77 -10.00 7.57
N VAL A 148 21.15 -10.96 6.91
CA VAL A 148 20.62 -10.83 5.56
C VAL A 148 19.17 -11.32 5.57
N VAL A 149 18.29 -10.59 4.87
CA VAL A 149 16.93 -11.04 4.58
C VAL A 149 16.87 -11.37 3.09
N LEU A 150 16.48 -12.61 2.79
CA LEU A 150 16.22 -13.07 1.42
C LEU A 150 14.72 -13.24 1.24
N SER A 151 14.23 -12.95 0.05
CA SER A 151 12.83 -13.15 -0.35
C SER A 151 12.75 -13.95 -1.65
N ALA A 152 11.64 -14.65 -1.84
CA ALA A 152 11.27 -15.29 -3.09
C ALA A 152 9.81 -14.86 -3.38
N PRO A 153 9.51 -14.29 -4.55
CA PRO A 153 8.13 -14.10 -4.98
C PRO A 153 7.42 -15.45 -5.20
N ASP A 154 6.21 -15.55 -4.65
CA ASP A 154 5.28 -16.68 -4.82
C ASP A 154 4.45 -16.59 -6.12
#